data_AF-A0A2E9E7P4-F1
#
_entry.id   AF-A0A2E9E7P4-F1
#
_cell.length_a   1.000
_cell.length_b   1.000
_cell.length_c   1.000
_cell.angle_alpha   90.00
_cell.angle_beta   90.00
_cell.angle_gamma   90.00
#
_symmetry.space_group_name_H-M   'P 1'
#
loop_
_entity.id
_entity.type
_entity.pdbx_description
1 polymer ?
#
loop_
_entity_poly.entity_id
_entity_poly.type
_entity_poly.pdbx_seq_one_letter_code
_entity_poly.pdbx_strand_id
1 'polypeptide(L)'
;MGRFLKILINYSEKSLLVLRYKLFQILGYLGLLPMAAPLFFFNNPFSVNFFITYSLAILCFVSGTLWSRSFQLRRSEKDRVKILLISNACVLIAFFSVLYLSQIVLLVLASIFGVVLLLERHFFDLEDLAEGYLKMRSIVSTIVIFLHIIGFVILRVV
;
A
#
# COMPACT_ATOMS: atom_id res chain seq x y z
N MET A 1 -37.91 -23.30 -12.53
CA MET A 1 -36.54 -23.68 -12.12
C MET A 1 -35.49 -22.58 -12.35
N GLY A 2 -35.32 -22.05 -13.56
CA GLY A 2 -34.19 -21.16 -13.90
C GLY A 2 -34.11 -19.80 -13.18
N ARG A 3 -35.24 -19.20 -12.79
CA ARG A 3 -35.26 -17.89 -12.09
C ARG A 3 -34.79 -17.99 -10.64
N PHE A 4 -35.15 -19.06 -9.95
CA PHE A 4 -34.73 -19.31 -8.55
C PHE A 4 -33.23 -19.63 -8.47
N LEU A 5 -32.73 -20.44 -9.41
CA LEU A 5 -31.29 -20.74 -9.50
C LEU A 5 -30.46 -19.47 -9.76
N LYS A 6 -30.92 -18.57 -10.65
CA LYS A 6 -30.26 -17.27 -10.89
C LYS A 6 -30.24 -16.37 -9.64
N ILE A 7 -31.30 -16.38 -8.84
CA ILE A 7 -31.35 -15.60 -7.58
C ILE A 7 -30.34 -16.14 -6.57
N LEU A 8 -30.25 -17.47 -6.41
CA LEU A 8 -29.28 -18.10 -5.51
C LEU A 8 -27.84 -17.86 -5.94
N ILE A 9 -27.55 -17.95 -7.24
CA ILE A 9 -26.21 -17.67 -7.80
C ILE A 9 -25.83 -16.20 -7.53
N ASN A 10 -26.73 -15.26 -7.83
CA ASN A 10 -26.46 -13.83 -7.64
C ASN A 10 -26.30 -13.47 -6.15
N TYR A 11 -27.05 -14.12 -5.25
CA TYR A 11 -26.88 -13.98 -3.80
C TYR A 11 -25.53 -14.51 -3.33
N SER A 12 -25.13 -15.70 -3.81
CA SER A 12 -23.83 -16.30 -3.51
C SER A 12 -22.68 -15.42 -3.97
N GLU A 13 -22.71 -14.92 -5.22
CA GLU A 13 -21.69 -14.02 -5.76
C GLU A 13 -21.56 -12.73 -4.95
N LYS A 14 -22.70 -12.11 -4.59
CA LYS A 14 -22.71 -10.91 -3.75
C LYS A 14 -22.12 -11.19 -2.36
N SER A 15 -22.41 -12.34 -1.76
CA SER A 15 -21.85 -12.73 -0.46
C SER A 15 -20.33 -12.93 -0.52
N LEU A 16 -19.83 -13.55 -1.59
CA LEU A 16 -18.40 -13.78 -1.82
C LEU A 16 -17.65 -12.46 -2.05
N LEU A 17 -18.24 -11.51 -2.77
CA LEU A 17 -17.67 -10.18 -2.96
C LEU A 17 -17.50 -9.44 -1.63
N VAL A 18 -18.52 -9.45 -0.76
CA VAL A 18 -18.45 -8.82 0.57
C VAL A 18 -17.39 -9.49 1.44
N LEU A 19 -17.29 -10.83 1.42
CA LEU A 19 -16.27 -11.56 2.18
C LEU A 19 -14.86 -11.20 1.70
N ARG A 20 -14.63 -11.22 0.39
CA ARG A 20 -13.34 -10.84 -0.22
C ARG A 20 -12.96 -9.42 0.18
N TYR A 21 -13.90 -8.49 0.11
CA TYR A 21 -13.67 -7.10 0.48
C TYR A 21 -13.23 -6.94 1.95
N LYS A 22 -13.93 -7.60 2.87
CA LYS A 22 -13.55 -7.60 4.30
C LYS A 22 -12.18 -8.22 4.51
N LEU A 23 -11.88 -9.32 3.84
CA LEU A 23 -10.58 -9.98 3.93
C LEU A 23 -9.45 -9.06 3.47
N PHE A 24 -9.61 -8.38 2.32
CA PHE A 24 -8.64 -7.40 1.85
C PHE A 24 -8.38 -6.30 2.87
N GLN A 25 -9.43 -5.78 3.52
CA GLN A 25 -9.28 -4.78 4.57
C GLN A 25 -8.52 -5.30 5.79
N ILE A 26 -8.91 -6.47 6.29
CA ILE A 26 -8.26 -7.11 7.45
C ILE A 26 -6.78 -7.36 7.16
N LEU A 27 -6.45 -7.90 5.99
CA LEU A 27 -5.06 -8.13 5.59
C LEU A 27 -4.26 -6.84 5.49
N GLY A 28 -4.86 -5.76 4.96
CA GLY A 28 -4.24 -4.44 4.92
C GLY A 28 -3.88 -3.91 6.31
N TYR A 29 -4.78 -4.06 7.29
CA TYR A 29 -4.50 -3.68 8.69
C TYR A 29 -3.50 -4.61 9.38
N LEU A 30 -3.59 -5.93 9.15
CA LEU A 30 -2.65 -6.90 9.71
C LEU A 30 -1.21 -6.65 9.26
N GLY A 31 -1.00 -6.11 8.06
CA GLY A 31 0.31 -5.67 7.59
C GLY A 31 0.99 -4.61 8.46
N LEU A 32 0.24 -3.87 9.29
CA LEU A 32 0.81 -2.90 10.25
C LEU A 32 1.54 -3.58 11.41
N LEU A 33 1.16 -4.81 11.77
CA LEU A 33 1.80 -5.53 12.88
C LEU A 33 3.29 -5.82 12.64
N PRO A 34 3.69 -6.50 11.55
CA PRO A 34 5.10 -6.70 11.23
C PRO A 34 5.82 -5.39 10.89
N MET A 35 5.10 -4.34 10.48
CA MET A 35 5.69 -3.01 10.27
C MET A 35 6.07 -2.34 11.61
N ALA A 36 5.19 -2.40 12.62
CA ALA A 36 5.42 -1.71 13.89
C ALA A 36 6.32 -2.50 14.86
N ALA A 37 6.26 -3.83 14.84
CA ALA A 37 6.98 -4.69 15.78
C ALA A 37 8.50 -4.42 15.90
N PRO A 38 9.26 -4.14 14.82
CA PRO A 38 10.69 -3.93 14.92
C PRO A 38 11.07 -2.67 15.72
N LEU A 39 10.18 -1.66 15.80
CA LEU A 39 10.47 -0.38 16.47
C LEU A 39 10.74 -0.55 17.98
N PHE A 40 10.23 -1.61 18.62
CA PHE A 40 10.50 -1.92 20.02
C PHE A 40 11.96 -2.37 20.27
N PHE A 41 12.68 -2.76 19.22
CA PHE A 41 14.03 -3.31 19.29
C PHE A 41 14.96 -2.60 18.31
N PHE A 42 14.74 -1.31 18.05
CA PHE A 42 15.45 -0.52 17.04
C PHE A 42 16.92 -0.20 17.38
N ASN A 43 17.39 -0.62 18.55
CA ASN A 43 18.80 -0.69 18.91
C ASN A 43 19.53 -1.89 18.26
N ASN A 44 18.79 -2.88 17.77
CA ASN A 44 19.34 -4.05 17.09
C ASN A 44 19.36 -3.80 15.56
N PRO A 45 20.52 -3.94 14.88
CA PRO A 45 20.62 -3.79 13.43
C PRO A 45 19.67 -4.69 12.63
N PHE A 46 19.37 -5.88 13.14
CA PHE A 46 18.39 -6.78 12.53
C PHE A 46 17.00 -6.16 12.46
N SER A 47 16.54 -5.51 13.53
CA SER A 47 15.22 -4.87 13.58
C SER A 47 15.12 -3.70 12.61
N VAL A 48 16.19 -2.92 12.49
CA VAL A 48 16.28 -1.81 11.53
C VAL A 48 16.22 -2.34 10.10
N ASN A 49 17.02 -3.36 9.78
CA ASN A 49 17.02 -4.00 8.46
C ASN A 49 15.68 -4.66 8.14
N PHE A 50 15.04 -5.31 9.12
CA PHE A 50 13.72 -5.91 8.96
C PHE A 50 12.69 -4.84 8.63
N PHE A 51 12.65 -3.73 9.38
CA PHE A 51 11.74 -2.61 9.14
C PHE A 51 11.89 -2.04 7.73
N ILE A 52 13.12 -1.76 7.31
CA ILE A 52 13.43 -1.20 5.99
C ILE A 52 13.04 -2.18 4.88
N THR A 53 13.42 -3.45 5.03
CA THR A 53 13.15 -4.49 4.02
C THR A 53 11.66 -4.77 3.88
N TYR A 54 10.94 -4.86 5.01
CA TYR A 54 9.49 -5.03 5.01
C TYR A 54 8.77 -3.82 4.39
N SER A 55 9.25 -2.61 4.69
CA SER A 55 8.73 -1.38 4.09
C SER A 55 8.89 -1.38 2.57
N LEU A 56 10.07 -1.77 2.08
CA LEU A 56 10.31 -1.91 0.64
C LEU A 56 9.40 -2.96 0.01
N ALA A 57 9.24 -4.13 0.64
CA ALA A 57 8.37 -5.19 0.13
C ALA A 57 6.91 -4.73 0.02
N ILE A 58 6.38 -4.06 1.04
CA ILE A 58 5.02 -3.50 1.02
C ILE A 58 4.90 -2.41 -0.04
N LEU A 59 5.89 -1.54 -0.19
CA LEU A 59 5.86 -0.49 -1.19
C LEU A 59 5.87 -1.05 -2.62
N CYS A 60 6.69 -2.07 -2.89
CA CYS A 60 6.68 -2.82 -4.15
C CYS A 60 5.32 -3.46 -4.41
N PHE A 61 4.75 -4.12 -3.40
CA PHE A 61 3.43 -4.75 -3.50
C PHE A 61 2.34 -3.73 -3.86
N VAL A 62 2.22 -2.64 -3.09
CA VAL A 62 1.22 -1.59 -3.33
C VAL A 62 1.43 -0.93 -4.69
N SER A 63 2.66 -0.59 -5.04
CA SER A 63 2.97 0.02 -6.35
C SER A 63 2.65 -0.93 -7.51
N GLY A 64 2.84 -2.23 -7.31
CA GLY A 64 2.41 -3.26 -8.27
C GLY A 64 0.89 -3.33 -8.44
N THR A 65 0.11 -3.09 -7.39
CA THR A 65 -1.36 -3.08 -7.51
C THR A 65 -1.88 -1.95 -8.41
N LEU A 66 -1.20 -0.79 -8.44
CA LEU A 66 -1.51 0.31 -9.35
C LEU A 66 -1.40 -0.11 -10.82
N TRP A 67 -0.50 -1.04 -11.13
CA TRP A 67 -0.33 -1.56 -12.49
C TRP A 67 -1.61 -2.25 -12.97
N SER A 68 -2.11 -3.20 -12.18
CA SER A 68 -3.35 -3.92 -12.48
C SER A 68 -4.56 -2.99 -12.56
N ARG A 69 -4.67 -2.03 -11.63
CA ARG A 69 -5.79 -1.08 -11.60
C ARG A 69 -5.77 -0.10 -12.77
N SER A 70 -4.59 0.26 -13.29
CA SER A 70 -4.49 1.15 -14.46
C SER A 70 -5.18 0.60 -15.71
N PHE A 71 -5.20 -0.72 -15.90
CA PHE A 71 -5.89 -1.37 -17.02
C PHE A 71 -7.42 -1.35 -16.88
N GLN A 72 -7.91 -1.30 -15.64
CA GLN A 72 -9.34 -1.26 -15.33
C GLN A 72 -9.89 0.17 -15.33
N LEU A 73 -9.00 1.16 -15.27
CA LEU A 73 -9.33 2.58 -15.14
C LEU A 73 -10.03 3.12 -16.40
N ARG A 74 -11.23 3.70 -16.24
CA ARG A 74 -11.98 4.38 -17.31
C ARG A 74 -11.47 5.82 -17.54
N ARG A 75 -10.19 5.97 -17.85
CA ARG A 75 -9.50 7.26 -18.10
C ARG A 75 -8.73 7.22 -19.43
N SER A 76 -8.15 8.36 -19.82
CA SER A 76 -7.31 8.47 -21.02
C SER A 76 -6.10 7.53 -20.95
N GLU A 77 -5.65 7.01 -22.10
CA GLU A 77 -4.38 6.28 -22.23
C GLU A 77 -3.19 7.04 -21.64
N LYS A 78 -3.19 8.38 -21.75
CA LYS A 78 -2.14 9.21 -21.15
C LYS A 78 -2.09 9.06 -19.63
N ASP A 79 -3.24 8.96 -18.97
CA ASP A 79 -3.30 8.80 -17.51
C ASP A 79 -2.87 7.40 -17.10
N ARG A 80 -3.25 6.38 -17.87
CA ARG A 80 -2.79 5.00 -17.67
C ARG A 80 -1.26 4.93 -17.72
N VAL A 81 -0.65 5.47 -18.78
CA VAL A 81 0.81 5.53 -18.92
C VAL A 81 1.48 6.28 -17.76
N LYS A 82 0.92 7.42 -17.33
CA LYS A 82 1.45 8.16 -16.16
C LYS A 82 1.46 7.31 -14.89
N ILE A 83 0.38 6.59 -14.60
CA ILE A 83 0.28 5.70 -13.43
C ILE A 83 1.41 4.66 -13.48
N LEU A 84 1.66 4.06 -14.64
CA LEU A 84 2.72 3.06 -14.81
C LEU A 84 4.10 3.63 -14.54
N LEU A 85 4.40 4.78 -15.16
CA LEU A 85 5.71 5.40 -15.05
C LEU A 85 5.98 5.85 -13.61
N ILE A 86 5.00 6.49 -12.97
CA ILE A 86 5.18 7.00 -11.60
C ILE A 86 5.28 5.85 -10.61
N SER A 87 4.45 4.80 -10.71
CA SER A 87 4.51 3.67 -9.77
C SER A 87 5.82 2.90 -9.87
N ASN A 88 6.35 2.71 -11.09
CA ASN A 88 7.66 2.06 -11.28
C ASN A 88 8.82 2.95 -10.83
N ALA A 89 8.76 4.26 -11.12
CA ALA A 89 9.74 5.21 -10.62
C ALA A 89 9.80 5.20 -9.08
N CYS A 90 8.65 5.15 -8.41
CA CYS A 90 8.57 5.03 -6.95
C CYS A 90 9.30 3.78 -6.44
N VAL A 91 9.10 2.62 -7.08
CA VAL A 91 9.76 1.37 -6.71
C VAL A 91 11.28 1.47 -6.92
N LEU A 92 11.74 1.97 -8.07
CA LEU A 92 13.17 2.08 -8.36
C LEU A 92 13.86 3.05 -7.39
N ILE A 93 13.26 4.21 -7.13
CA ILE A 93 13.79 5.19 -6.18
C ILE A 93 13.87 4.55 -4.79
N ALA A 94 12.82 3.86 -4.34
CA ALA A 94 12.83 3.18 -3.05
C ALA A 94 13.90 2.09 -2.97
N PHE A 95 14.01 1.24 -3.99
CA PHE A 95 14.99 0.16 -4.06
C PHE A 95 16.42 0.69 -3.95
N PHE A 96 16.79 1.66 -4.80
CA PHE A 96 18.12 2.25 -4.74
C PHE A 96 18.36 3.05 -3.46
N SER A 97 17.32 3.68 -2.89
CA SER A 97 17.43 4.34 -1.60
C SER A 97 17.78 3.37 -0.48
N VAL A 98 17.18 2.17 -0.47
CA VAL A 98 17.51 1.13 0.51
C VAL A 98 18.94 0.61 0.35
N LEU A 99 19.45 0.56 -0.88
CA LEU A 99 20.82 0.10 -1.13
C LEU A 99 21.90 1.13 -0.74
N TYR A 100 21.63 2.42 -0.98
CA TYR A 100 22.68 3.45 -0.92
C TYR A 100 22.50 4.48 0.21
N LEU A 101 21.30 4.66 0.73
CA LEU A 101 21.05 5.63 1.80
C LEU A 101 21.12 4.95 3.16
N SER A 102 21.78 5.62 4.10
CA SER A 102 21.77 5.26 5.51
C SER A 102 20.45 5.73 6.16
N GLN A 103 20.50 6.37 7.33
CA GLN A 103 19.31 6.75 8.12
C GLN A 103 18.26 7.57 7.35
N ILE A 104 18.65 8.34 6.33
CA ILE A 104 17.72 9.15 5.50
C ILE A 104 16.73 8.29 4.71
N VAL A 105 17.03 7.01 4.48
CA VAL A 105 16.15 6.07 3.76
C VAL A 105 14.73 6.05 4.30
N LEU A 106 14.55 6.19 5.63
CA LEU A 106 13.24 6.16 6.25
C LEU A 106 12.36 7.34 5.83
N LEU A 107 12.94 8.54 5.67
CA LEU A 107 12.22 9.72 5.19
C LEU A 107 11.88 9.60 3.71
N VAL A 108 12.76 8.98 2.92
CA VAL A 108 12.51 8.72 1.50
C VAL A 108 11.36 7.73 1.34
N LEU A 109 11.40 6.60 2.06
CA LEU A 109 10.32 5.61 2.03
C LEU A 109 8.98 6.22 2.48
N ALA A 110 8.98 7.01 3.56
CA ALA A 110 7.79 7.75 4.01
C ALA A 110 7.21 8.66 2.91
N SER A 111 8.08 9.41 2.23
CA SER A 111 7.69 10.30 1.14
C SER A 111 7.08 9.53 -0.02
N ILE A 112 7.65 8.39 -0.40
CA ILE A 112 7.15 7.57 -1.51
C ILE A 112 5.80 6.91 -1.14
N PHE A 113 5.61 6.44 0.09
CA PHE A 113 4.28 6.01 0.57
C PHE A 113 3.23 7.12 0.43
N GLY A 114 3.61 8.37 0.73
CA GLY A 114 2.78 9.54 0.52
C GLY A 114 2.44 9.77 -0.96
N VAL A 115 3.43 9.73 -1.85
CA VAL A 115 3.24 9.88 -3.31
C VAL A 115 2.31 8.81 -3.86
N VAL A 116 2.51 7.55 -3.48
CA VAL A 116 1.67 6.43 -3.92
C VAL A 116 0.22 6.62 -3.45
N LEU A 117 0.00 7.04 -2.20
CA LEU A 117 -1.34 7.33 -1.70
C LEU A 117 -2.02 8.49 -2.44
N LEU A 118 -1.28 9.56 -2.72
CA LEU A 118 -1.80 10.71 -3.48
C LEU A 118 -2.17 10.31 -4.91
N LEU A 119 -1.34 9.46 -5.53
CA LEU A 119 -1.62 8.93 -6.86
C LEU A 119 -2.85 8.02 -6.85
N GLU A 120 -3.00 7.16 -5.85
CA GLU A 120 -4.21 6.34 -5.66
C GLU A 120 -5.47 7.21 -5.56
N ARG A 121 -5.45 8.25 -4.72
CA ARG A 121 -6.59 9.17 -4.57
C ARG A 121 -6.87 9.94 -5.85
N HIS A 122 -5.85 10.48 -6.51
CA HIS A 122 -6.05 11.32 -7.68
C HIS A 122 -6.71 10.58 -8.87
N PHE A 123 -6.34 9.32 -9.07
CA PHE A 123 -6.81 8.55 -10.23
C PHE A 123 -8.01 7.64 -9.93
N PHE A 124 -8.22 7.21 -8.68
CA PHE A 124 -9.20 6.15 -8.35
C PHE A 124 -10.34 6.55 -7.38
N ASP A 125 -10.47 7.83 -6.99
CA ASP A 125 -11.51 8.28 -6.03
C ASP A 125 -12.95 8.12 -6.54
N LEU A 126 -13.15 8.02 -7.85
CA LEU A 126 -14.47 8.11 -8.49
C LEU A 126 -15.16 6.76 -8.73
N GLU A 127 -14.58 5.65 -8.26
CA GLU A 127 -15.16 4.31 -8.41
C GLU A 127 -15.88 3.90 -7.11
N ASP A 128 -17.21 3.76 -7.10
CA ASP A 128 -18.02 3.48 -5.89
C ASP A 128 -17.57 2.25 -5.07
N LEU A 129 -16.99 1.24 -5.73
CA LEU A 129 -16.42 0.04 -5.06
C LEU A 129 -15.06 0.30 -4.40
N ALA A 130 -14.42 1.44 -4.67
CA ALA A 130 -13.10 1.83 -4.19
C ALA A 130 -13.13 2.62 -2.87
N GLU A 131 -14.29 3.14 -2.43
CA GLU A 131 -14.33 4.11 -1.31
C GLU A 131 -13.70 3.54 -0.02
N GLY A 132 -14.16 2.39 0.46
CA GLY A 132 -13.56 1.82 1.68
C GLY A 132 -12.21 1.13 1.45
N TYR A 133 -11.80 0.85 0.20
CA TYR A 133 -10.41 0.49 -0.10
C TYR A 133 -9.51 1.71 0.08
N LEU A 134 -9.86 2.85 -0.51
CA LEU A 134 -9.10 4.10 -0.40
C LEU A 134 -9.09 4.62 1.03
N LYS A 135 -10.18 4.47 1.78
CA LYS A 135 -10.21 4.75 3.22
C LYS A 135 -9.20 3.90 3.99
N MET A 136 -9.20 2.58 3.77
CA MET A 136 -8.22 1.67 4.38
C MET A 136 -6.79 2.07 3.97
N ARG A 137 -6.51 2.27 2.68
CA ARG A 137 -5.19 2.69 2.18
C ARG A 137 -4.74 4.01 2.79
N SER A 138 -5.66 4.95 2.99
CA SER A 138 -5.39 6.23 3.64
C SER A 138 -4.96 6.06 5.09
N ILE A 139 -5.70 5.28 5.87
CA ILE A 139 -5.39 5.02 7.28
C ILE A 139 -4.06 4.27 7.39
N VAL A 140 -3.93 3.15 6.69
CA VAL A 140 -2.74 2.29 6.74
C VAL A 140 -1.50 3.05 6.29
N SER A 141 -1.53 3.72 5.13
CA SER A 141 -0.36 4.47 4.63
C SER A 141 0.01 5.64 5.54
N THR A 142 -0.97 6.34 6.13
CA THR A 142 -0.71 7.40 7.10
C THR A 142 0.01 6.85 8.33
N ILE A 143 -0.46 5.73 8.89
CA ILE A 143 0.21 5.07 10.01
C ILE A 143 1.64 4.65 9.61
N VAL A 144 1.82 4.04 8.44
CA VAL A 144 3.16 3.65 7.95
C VAL A 144 4.10 4.86 7.86
N ILE A 145 3.64 6.00 7.33
CA ILE A 145 4.42 7.24 7.27
C ILE A 145 4.83 7.69 8.68
N PHE A 146 3.91 7.69 9.64
CA PHE A 146 4.24 8.01 11.04
C PHE A 146 5.27 7.03 11.64
N LEU A 147 5.14 5.73 11.39
CA LEU A 147 6.10 4.73 11.86
C LEU A 147 7.51 4.97 11.30
N HIS A 148 7.62 5.41 10.04
CA HIS A 148 8.92 5.78 9.45
C HIS A 148 9.53 7.02 10.11
N ILE A 149 8.71 8.04 10.39
CA ILE A 149 9.15 9.25 11.09
C ILE A 149 9.63 8.89 12.50
N ILE A 150 8.87 8.06 13.23
CA ILE A 150 9.25 7.57 14.56
C ILE A 150 10.56 6.78 14.48
N GLY A 151 10.67 5.83 13.55
CA GLY A 151 11.90 5.05 13.34
C GLY A 151 13.11 5.94 13.05
N PHE A 152 12.95 6.98 12.24
CA PHE A 152 14.00 7.97 11.97
C PHE A 152 14.43 8.71 13.24
N VAL A 153 13.48 9.14 14.07
CA VAL A 153 13.79 9.80 15.35
C VAL A 153 14.51 8.84 16.30
N ILE A 154 14.07 7.59 16.43
CA ILE A 154 14.71 6.59 17.30
C ILE A 154 16.17 6.35 16.87
N LEU A 155 16.44 6.18 15.58
CA LEU A 155 17.79 5.99 15.04
C LEU A 155 18.75 7.18 15.26
N ARG A 156 18.23 8.35 15.64
CA ARG A 156 19.06 9.52 15.99
C ARG A 156 19.41 9.59 17.46
N VAL A 157 18.66 8.89 18.31
CA VAL A 157 18.80 8.94 19.77
C VAL A 157 19.55 7.72 20.30
N VAL A 158 19.50 6.59 19.59
CA VAL A 158 20.20 5.33 19.90
C VAL A 158 21.49 5.23 19.09
#